data_AF-W4LDA6-F1
#
_entry.id   AF-W4LDA6-F1
#
_cell.length_a   1.000
_cell.length_b   1.000
_cell.length_c   1.000
_cell.angle_alpha   90.00
_cell.angle_beta   90.00
_cell.angle_gamma   90.00
#
_symmetry.space_group_name_H-M   'P 1'
#
loop_
_entity.id
_entity.type
_entity.pdbx_description
1 polymer ?
#
loop_
_entity_poly.entity_id
_entity_poly.type
_entity_poly.pdbx_seq_one_letter_code
_entity_poly.pdbx_strand_id
1 'polypeptide(L)'
;MVHDMIEIEKMGKPAVPIVSGRFEEDAIASARTFAMPDLQFVIVPRIYRNLAHDECIRQTEEVIDDLVHVLTSRDDHKRLSTIETADRHRFEGADRYDAVLRMNEDFIMRDWGDGFPLCPATREAVDELMQGTSLAPDHLVCDMPPGFGLATVEKIAINAAMAGAKPAHMPVIIAAVKALSQLGSHGGKSLLMSTSCHAPMLVVNGPIAQELGLNPGSGLGPGRDNRVNITIGRAFSLCLR
;
A
#
# COMPACT_ATOMS: atom_id res chain seq x y z
N MET A 1 -3.75 -0.79 -12.76
CA MET A 1 -3.53 -1.28 -14.13
C MET A 1 -4.84 -1.46 -14.92
N VAL A 2 -5.88 -2.07 -14.34
CA VAL A 2 -7.14 -2.36 -15.03
C VAL A 2 -8.26 -1.32 -14.84
N HIS A 3 -7.93 -0.16 -14.25
CA HIS A 3 -8.88 0.89 -13.88
C HIS A 3 -9.82 1.28 -15.02
N ASP A 4 -9.27 1.58 -16.21
CA ASP A 4 -10.08 2.12 -17.31
C ASP A 4 -11.07 1.08 -17.84
N MET A 5 -10.71 -0.21 -17.84
CA MET A 5 -11.61 -1.29 -18.23
C MET A 5 -12.76 -1.45 -17.21
N ILE A 6 -12.45 -1.32 -15.92
CA ILE A 6 -13.46 -1.32 -14.85
C ILE A 6 -14.42 -0.15 -15.00
N GLU A 7 -13.93 1.05 -15.33
CA GLU A 7 -14.80 2.20 -15.55
C GLU A 7 -15.68 2.02 -16.80
N ILE A 8 -15.18 1.37 -17.87
CA ILE A 8 -16.00 1.02 -19.04
C ILE A 8 -17.09 0.00 -18.68
N GLU A 9 -16.77 -1.04 -17.89
CA GLU A 9 -17.74 -2.01 -17.38
C GLU A 9 -18.82 -1.34 -16.52
N LYS A 10 -18.44 -0.41 -15.65
CA LYS A 10 -19.40 0.40 -14.84
C LYS A 10 -20.34 1.25 -15.70
N MET A 11 -19.95 1.59 -16.93
CA MET A 11 -20.81 2.26 -17.91
C MET A 11 -21.76 1.29 -18.65
N GLY A 12 -21.78 0.00 -18.29
CA GLY A 12 -22.61 -1.03 -18.89
C GLY A 12 -22.08 -1.53 -20.24
N LYS A 13 -20.78 -1.35 -20.51
CA LYS A 13 -20.12 -1.83 -21.72
C LYS A 13 -19.10 -2.91 -21.36
N PRO A 14 -19.18 -4.12 -21.96
CA PRO A 14 -18.18 -5.15 -21.73
C PRO A 14 -16.76 -4.66 -22.09
N ALA A 15 -15.79 -4.89 -21.21
CA ALA A 15 -14.40 -4.53 -21.41
C ALA A 15 -13.47 -5.57 -20.78
N VAL A 16 -12.52 -6.05 -21.59
CA VAL A 16 -11.56 -7.09 -21.17
C VAL A 16 -10.15 -6.52 -21.30
N PRO A 17 -9.41 -6.38 -20.19
CA PRO A 17 -8.00 -6.04 -20.24
C PRO A 17 -7.19 -7.20 -20.86
N ILE A 18 -6.20 -6.85 -21.67
CA ILE A 18 -5.11 -7.76 -22.02
C ILE A 18 -3.98 -7.52 -21.02
N VAL A 19 -3.71 -8.50 -20.17
CA VAL A 19 -2.72 -8.44 -19.09
C VAL A 19 -1.47 -9.22 -19.52
N SER A 20 -0.29 -8.64 -19.35
CA SER A 20 0.94 -9.40 -19.58
C SER A 20 1.22 -10.32 -18.39
N GLY A 21 1.66 -11.56 -18.62
CA GLY A 21 1.70 -12.62 -17.60
C GLY A 21 2.54 -12.34 -16.34
N ARG A 22 3.38 -11.30 -16.33
CA ARG A 22 4.08 -10.84 -15.12
C ARG A 22 3.25 -9.91 -14.22
N PHE A 23 2.03 -9.60 -14.62
CA PHE A 23 1.16 -8.60 -14.00
C PHE A 23 -0.21 -9.18 -13.61
N GLU A 24 -0.34 -10.51 -13.55
CA GLU A 24 -1.62 -11.15 -13.16
C GLU A 24 -2.04 -10.75 -11.74
N GLU A 25 -1.14 -10.86 -10.76
CA GLU A 25 -1.42 -10.49 -9.37
C GLU A 25 -1.76 -9.00 -9.22
N ASP A 26 -1.06 -8.13 -9.96
CA ASP A 26 -1.35 -6.69 -9.99
C ASP A 26 -2.71 -6.38 -10.61
N ALA A 27 -3.17 -7.18 -11.58
CA ALA A 27 -4.49 -7.04 -12.19
C ALA A 27 -5.59 -7.44 -11.19
N ILE A 28 -5.40 -8.57 -10.50
CA ILE A 28 -6.32 -9.04 -9.45
C ILE A 28 -6.39 -8.03 -8.29
N ALA A 29 -5.25 -7.55 -7.80
CA ALA A 29 -5.18 -6.56 -6.72
C ALA A 29 -5.83 -5.23 -7.13
N SER A 30 -5.54 -4.75 -8.35
CA SER A 30 -6.19 -3.57 -8.93
C SER A 30 -7.71 -3.75 -9.04
N ALA A 31 -8.17 -4.91 -9.53
CA ALA A 31 -9.59 -5.20 -9.73
C ALA A 31 -10.37 -5.14 -8.41
N ARG A 32 -9.81 -5.74 -7.35
CA ARG A 32 -10.35 -5.65 -5.99
C ARG A 32 -10.39 -4.22 -5.48
N THR A 33 -9.31 -3.47 -5.66
CA THR A 33 -9.18 -2.06 -5.24
C THR A 33 -10.28 -1.19 -5.84
N PHE A 34 -10.60 -1.39 -7.12
CA PHE A 34 -11.62 -0.60 -7.83
C PHE A 34 -13.03 -1.22 -7.78
N ALA A 35 -13.27 -2.10 -6.80
CA ALA A 35 -14.55 -2.74 -6.48
C ALA A 35 -15.14 -3.62 -7.59
N MET A 36 -14.28 -4.29 -8.36
CA MET A 36 -14.68 -5.28 -9.37
C MET A 36 -13.81 -6.54 -9.23
N PRO A 37 -13.88 -7.27 -8.11
CA PRO A 37 -13.02 -8.42 -7.86
C PRO A 37 -13.12 -9.47 -8.96
N ASP A 38 -14.31 -9.62 -9.55
CA ASP A 38 -14.61 -10.65 -10.56
C ASP A 38 -14.29 -10.18 -12.01
N LEU A 39 -13.51 -9.10 -12.17
CA LEU A 39 -13.07 -8.60 -13.48
C LEU A 39 -12.33 -9.70 -14.25
N GLN A 40 -12.80 -9.98 -15.46
CA GLN A 40 -12.16 -10.93 -16.37
C GLN A 40 -11.07 -10.23 -17.20
N PHE A 41 -9.99 -10.95 -17.49
CA PHE A 41 -8.91 -10.48 -18.35
C PHE A 41 -8.28 -11.66 -19.10
N VAL A 42 -7.64 -11.38 -20.23
CA VAL A 42 -6.85 -12.37 -20.97
C VAL A 42 -5.37 -12.15 -20.74
N ILE A 43 -4.59 -13.22 -20.69
CA ILE A 43 -3.15 -13.15 -20.40
C ILE A 43 -2.35 -13.35 -21.68
N VAL A 44 -1.45 -12.40 -21.98
CA VAL A 44 -0.41 -12.57 -22.99
C VAL A 44 0.95 -12.82 -22.32
N PRO A 45 1.86 -13.59 -22.93
CA PRO A 45 3.09 -14.01 -22.26
C PRO A 45 4.07 -12.86 -21.97
N ARG A 46 4.07 -11.78 -22.77
CA ARG A 46 5.09 -10.73 -22.67
C ARG A 46 4.53 -9.31 -22.74
N ILE A 47 5.30 -8.40 -22.16
CA ILE A 47 4.98 -6.97 -22.05
C ILE A 47 5.19 -6.28 -23.40
N TYR A 48 4.14 -5.64 -23.93
CA TYR A 48 4.16 -4.97 -25.24
C TYR A 48 5.24 -3.89 -25.39
N ARG A 49 5.60 -3.17 -24.32
CA ARG A 49 6.52 -2.02 -24.36
C ARG A 49 7.90 -2.34 -24.96
N ASN A 50 8.37 -3.58 -24.83
CA ASN A 50 9.72 -4.00 -25.26
C ASN A 50 9.69 -5.08 -26.38
N LEU A 51 8.55 -5.27 -27.04
CA LEU A 51 8.40 -6.28 -28.08
C LEU A 51 8.48 -5.67 -29.47
N ALA A 52 9.03 -6.44 -30.41
CA ALA A 52 8.94 -6.13 -31.82
C ALA A 52 7.47 -6.15 -32.27
N HIS A 53 7.13 -5.33 -33.27
CA HIS A 53 5.75 -5.12 -33.68
C HIS A 53 5.05 -6.40 -34.14
N ASP A 54 5.75 -7.25 -34.91
CA ASP A 54 5.28 -8.55 -35.36
C ASP A 54 5.00 -9.51 -34.20
N GLU A 55 5.81 -9.44 -33.15
CA GLU A 55 5.64 -10.24 -31.94
C GLU A 55 4.44 -9.76 -31.11
N CYS A 56 4.21 -8.44 -31.04
CA CYS A 56 3.01 -7.87 -30.44
C CYS A 56 1.75 -8.39 -31.13
N ILE A 57 1.74 -8.43 -32.47
CA ILE A 57 0.62 -8.96 -33.24
C ILE A 57 0.43 -10.45 -32.91
N ARG A 58 1.48 -11.25 -33.06
CA ARG A 58 1.43 -12.71 -32.89
C ARG A 58 0.86 -13.13 -31.54
N GLN A 59 1.39 -12.58 -30.44
CA GLN A 59 0.90 -12.94 -29.10
C GLN A 59 -0.53 -12.45 -28.84
N THR A 60 -0.99 -11.41 -29.55
CA THR A 60 -2.36 -10.92 -29.43
C THR A 60 -3.30 -11.84 -30.19
N GLU A 61 -2.94 -12.22 -31.42
CA GLU A 61 -3.69 -13.15 -32.26
C GLU A 61 -3.92 -14.49 -31.54
N GLU A 62 -2.91 -14.99 -30.82
CA GLU A 62 -2.97 -16.22 -30.03
C GLU A 62 -4.06 -16.20 -28.93
N VAL A 63 -4.50 -15.02 -28.48
CA VAL A 63 -5.52 -14.87 -27.42
C VAL A 63 -6.82 -14.20 -27.91
N ILE A 64 -6.98 -13.98 -29.22
CA ILE A 64 -8.18 -13.30 -29.76
C ILE A 64 -9.44 -14.10 -29.48
N ASP A 65 -9.40 -15.42 -29.65
CA ASP A 65 -10.57 -16.27 -29.42
C ASP A 65 -11.01 -16.23 -27.94
N ASP A 66 -10.05 -16.23 -27.01
CA ASP A 66 -10.31 -16.06 -25.58
C ASP A 66 -10.90 -14.67 -25.29
N LEU A 67 -10.37 -13.61 -25.90
CA LEU A 67 -10.87 -12.25 -25.74
C LEU A 67 -12.32 -12.10 -26.24
N VAL A 68 -12.62 -12.66 -27.41
CA VAL A 68 -13.98 -12.70 -27.96
C VAL A 68 -14.90 -13.51 -27.05
N HIS A 69 -14.43 -14.66 -26.56
CA HIS A 69 -15.20 -15.48 -25.64
C HIS A 69 -15.57 -14.69 -24.38
N VAL A 70 -14.60 -14.10 -23.68
CA VAL A 70 -14.84 -13.32 -22.45
C VAL A 70 -15.75 -12.12 -22.68
N LEU A 71 -15.62 -11.41 -23.82
CA LEU A 71 -16.49 -10.27 -24.16
C LEU A 71 -17.94 -10.67 -24.47
N THR A 72 -18.20 -11.92 -24.82
CA THR A 72 -19.50 -12.37 -25.35
C THR A 72 -20.20 -13.41 -24.48
N SER A 73 -19.50 -14.05 -23.53
CA SER A 73 -20.10 -14.96 -22.57
C SER A 73 -20.68 -14.21 -21.36
N ARG A 74 -21.91 -14.57 -20.97
CA ARG A 74 -22.54 -14.14 -19.72
C ARG A 74 -22.35 -15.24 -18.69
N ASP A 75 -21.13 -15.39 -18.24
CA ASP A 75 -20.79 -16.44 -17.30
C ASP A 75 -20.86 -15.86 -15.87
N ASP A 76 -21.86 -16.31 -15.09
CA ASP A 76 -22.02 -16.00 -13.67
C ASP A 76 -20.94 -16.77 -12.88
N HIS A 77 -19.76 -16.16 -12.67
CA HIS A 77 -18.65 -16.85 -11.98
C HIS A 77 -18.18 -16.21 -10.69
N LYS A 78 -17.56 -17.12 -9.92
CA LYS A 78 -17.37 -17.13 -8.47
C LYS A 78 -16.78 -15.84 -7.91
N ARG A 79 -17.56 -15.22 -7.02
CA ARG A 79 -17.09 -14.23 -6.04
C ARG A 79 -15.77 -14.68 -5.45
N LEU A 80 -14.71 -13.90 -5.69
CA LEU A 80 -13.48 -14.05 -4.93
C LEU A 80 -13.79 -13.89 -3.43
N SER A 81 -13.22 -14.78 -2.64
CA SER A 81 -13.46 -14.91 -1.20
C SER A 81 -13.33 -13.58 -0.47
N THR A 82 -14.27 -13.33 0.46
CA THR A 82 -14.16 -12.29 1.49
C THR A 82 -12.78 -12.34 2.13
N ILE A 83 -12.12 -11.19 2.24
CA ILE A 83 -10.85 -11.07 2.97
C ILE A 83 -11.17 -11.34 4.44
N GLU A 84 -10.63 -12.43 4.99
CA GLU A 84 -10.60 -12.64 6.44
C GLU A 84 -9.58 -11.66 7.03
N THR A 85 -10.04 -10.48 7.44
CA THR A 85 -9.25 -9.61 8.31
C THR A 85 -9.38 -10.13 9.72
N ALA A 86 -8.32 -10.77 10.24
CA ALA A 86 -8.23 -11.04 11.66
C ALA A 86 -8.02 -9.72 12.41
N ASP A 87 -8.86 -9.42 13.39
CA ASP A 87 -8.73 -8.20 14.20
C ASP A 87 -7.41 -8.15 15.00
N ARG A 88 -6.80 -9.32 15.27
CA ARG A 88 -5.54 -9.46 16.00
C ARG A 88 -4.73 -10.66 15.51
N HIS A 89 -3.42 -10.50 15.43
CA HIS A 89 -2.47 -11.59 15.20
C HIS A 89 -1.72 -11.93 16.50
N ARG A 90 -1.56 -13.22 16.81
CA ARG A 90 -0.79 -13.72 17.94
C ARG A 90 0.37 -14.58 17.42
N PHE A 91 1.56 -14.32 17.95
CA PHE A 91 2.77 -15.08 17.66
C PHE A 91 3.30 -15.70 18.94
N GLU A 92 3.72 -16.97 18.84
CA GLU A 92 4.28 -17.74 19.94
C GLU A 92 5.68 -18.23 19.55
N GLY A 93 6.55 -18.35 20.54
CA GLY A 93 7.94 -18.78 20.38
C GLY A 93 8.48 -19.34 21.70
N ALA A 94 9.72 -19.82 21.70
CA ALA A 94 10.38 -20.35 22.90
C ALA A 94 10.44 -19.32 24.04
N ASP A 95 10.54 -18.04 23.69
CA ASP A 95 10.41 -16.90 24.58
C ASP A 95 9.81 -15.70 23.83
N ARG A 96 9.75 -14.54 24.51
CA ARG A 96 9.21 -13.31 23.91
C ARG A 96 10.05 -12.81 22.73
N TYR A 97 11.36 -13.03 22.74
CA TYR A 97 12.24 -12.60 21.66
C TYR A 97 12.01 -13.44 20.41
N ASP A 98 11.93 -14.76 20.54
CA ASP A 98 11.58 -15.69 19.44
C ASP A 98 10.21 -15.36 18.85
N ALA A 99 9.21 -15.07 19.68
CA ALA A 99 7.89 -14.65 19.20
C ALA A 99 7.93 -13.37 18.34
N VAL A 100 8.76 -12.38 18.71
CA VAL A 100 8.95 -11.14 17.93
C VAL A 100 9.69 -11.41 16.62
N LEU A 101 10.69 -12.30 16.61
CA LEU A 101 11.38 -12.68 15.38
C LEU A 101 10.44 -13.38 14.40
N ARG A 102 9.59 -14.30 14.88
CA ARG A 102 8.56 -14.96 14.07
C ARG A 102 7.52 -13.99 13.51
N MET A 103 7.10 -13.01 14.32
CA MET A 103 6.24 -11.92 13.85
C MET A 103 6.90 -11.12 12.72
N ASN A 104 8.17 -10.76 12.87
CA ASN A 104 8.91 -10.03 11.84
C ASN A 104 9.02 -10.83 10.53
N GLU A 105 9.34 -12.12 10.62
CA GLU A 105 9.40 -13.01 9.45
C GLU A 105 8.04 -13.08 8.72
N ASP A 106 6.95 -13.33 9.46
CA ASP A 106 5.61 -13.40 8.89
C ASP A 106 5.19 -12.07 8.25
N PHE A 107 5.46 -10.93 8.91
CA PHE A 107 5.08 -9.62 8.40
C PHE A 107 5.88 -9.24 7.15
N ILE A 108 7.17 -9.56 7.09
CA ILE A 108 7.98 -9.37 5.88
C ILE A 108 7.46 -10.23 4.73
N MET A 109 7.13 -11.50 4.99
CA MET A 109 6.61 -12.41 3.97
C MET A 109 5.22 -12.01 3.43
N ARG A 110 4.47 -11.20 4.20
CA ARG A 110 3.19 -10.60 3.78
C ARG A 110 3.31 -9.19 3.18
N ASP A 111 4.53 -8.70 2.99
CA ASP A 111 4.84 -7.32 2.57
C ASP A 111 4.34 -6.22 3.52
N TRP A 112 4.14 -6.54 4.81
CA TRP A 112 3.73 -5.59 5.85
C TRP A 112 4.90 -4.94 6.60
N GLY A 113 6.13 -5.32 6.25
CA GLY A 113 7.36 -4.75 6.82
C GLY A 113 8.17 -3.93 5.82
N ASP A 114 9.19 -3.23 6.32
CA ASP A 114 10.07 -2.37 5.53
C ASP A 114 11.52 -2.87 5.46
N GLY A 115 11.73 -4.15 5.78
CA GLY A 115 13.06 -4.80 5.81
C GLY A 115 13.87 -4.52 7.08
N PHE A 116 13.36 -3.70 8.00
CA PHE A 116 13.95 -3.46 9.31
C PHE A 116 13.12 -4.14 10.41
N PRO A 117 13.71 -4.40 11.59
CA PRO A 117 12.94 -4.88 12.74
C PRO A 117 11.76 -3.97 13.06
N LEU A 118 10.60 -4.58 13.28
CA LEU A 118 9.35 -3.97 13.68
C LEU A 118 9.12 -4.18 15.18
N CYS A 119 8.61 -3.15 15.84
CA CYS A 119 8.05 -3.28 17.18
C CYS A 119 6.65 -3.91 17.09
N PRO A 120 6.25 -4.81 18.01
CA PRO A 120 4.88 -5.32 18.02
C PRO A 120 3.88 -4.17 18.28
N ALA A 121 2.91 -4.00 17.39
CA ALA A 121 1.81 -3.05 17.57
C ALA A 121 0.75 -3.62 18.53
N THR A 122 1.12 -3.80 19.81
CA THR A 122 0.16 -4.26 20.83
C THR A 122 -0.90 -3.20 21.11
N ARG A 123 -2.01 -3.60 21.72
CA ARG A 123 -3.10 -2.68 22.04
C ARG A 123 -2.61 -1.52 22.91
N GLU A 124 -1.74 -1.82 23.88
CA GLU A 124 -1.16 -0.84 24.79
C GLU A 124 -0.25 0.16 24.06
N ALA A 125 0.56 -0.32 23.10
CA ALA A 125 1.42 0.55 22.30
C ALA A 125 0.61 1.48 21.38
N VAL A 126 -0.48 0.97 20.80
CA VAL A 126 -1.39 1.77 19.98
C VAL A 126 -2.14 2.79 20.85
N ASP A 127 -2.68 2.38 21.99
CA ASP A 127 -3.40 3.26 22.92
C ASP A 127 -2.48 4.37 23.48
N GLU A 128 -1.19 4.09 23.71
CA GLU A 128 -0.19 5.11 24.05
C GLU A 128 -0.05 6.15 22.92
N LEU A 129 0.15 5.70 21.68
CA LEU A 129 0.27 6.59 20.53
C LEU A 129 -0.99 7.45 20.30
N MET A 130 -2.16 6.90 20.57
CA MET A 130 -3.42 7.64 20.47
C MET A 130 -3.47 8.87 21.39
N GLN A 131 -2.67 8.94 22.46
CA GLN A 131 -2.54 10.14 23.30
C GLN A 131 -1.86 11.32 22.58
N GLY A 132 -1.20 11.06 21.44
CA GLY A 132 -0.51 12.05 20.61
C GLY A 132 -1.42 12.85 19.69
N THR A 133 -2.73 12.60 19.71
CA THR A 133 -3.72 13.25 18.85
C THR A 133 -5.04 13.44 19.59
N SER A 134 -5.81 14.44 19.19
CA SER A 134 -7.18 14.65 19.68
C SER A 134 -8.25 14.04 18.76
N LEU A 135 -7.83 13.45 17.63
CA LEU A 135 -8.72 12.80 16.68
C LEU A 135 -9.18 11.44 17.20
N ALA A 136 -10.43 11.08 16.91
CA ALA A 136 -10.98 9.77 17.27
C ALA A 136 -10.26 8.62 16.52
N PRO A 137 -10.18 7.40 17.08
CA PRO A 137 -9.52 6.25 16.46
C PRO A 137 -10.02 5.94 15.04
N ASP A 138 -11.33 6.08 14.82
CA ASP A 138 -12.04 5.82 13.56
C ASP A 138 -12.06 7.02 12.61
N HIS A 139 -11.49 8.16 13.01
CA HIS A 139 -11.41 9.34 12.16
C HIS A 139 -10.65 8.99 10.86
N LEU A 140 -11.35 9.08 9.74
CA LEU A 140 -10.79 8.86 8.41
C LEU A 140 -9.93 10.06 8.01
N VAL A 141 -8.62 9.84 7.90
CA VAL A 141 -7.66 10.87 7.48
C VAL A 141 -7.68 11.05 5.96
N CYS A 142 -7.63 9.93 5.22
CA CYS A 142 -7.73 9.89 3.77
C CYS A 142 -7.94 8.44 3.26
N ASP A 143 -8.26 8.31 1.98
CA ASP A 143 -8.01 7.11 1.19
C ASP A 143 -6.56 7.12 0.68
N MET A 144 -5.81 6.06 0.98
CA MET A 144 -4.36 6.00 0.75
C MET A 144 -4.03 5.42 -0.63
N PRO A 145 -3.43 6.18 -1.57
CA PRO A 145 -2.94 5.60 -2.82
C PRO A 145 -1.78 4.61 -2.57
N PRO A 146 -1.55 3.62 -3.46
CA PRO A 146 -2.29 3.37 -4.69
C PRO A 146 -3.50 2.44 -4.55
N GLY A 147 -3.62 1.74 -3.41
CA GLY A 147 -4.71 0.80 -3.13
C GLY A 147 -6.01 1.44 -2.62
N PHE A 148 -6.01 2.76 -2.41
CA PHE A 148 -7.13 3.55 -1.88
C PHE A 148 -7.75 2.98 -0.58
N GLY A 149 -6.93 2.32 0.23
CA GLY A 149 -7.31 1.82 1.54
C GLY A 149 -7.66 2.96 2.49
N LEU A 150 -8.68 2.77 3.33
CA LEU A 150 -9.09 3.79 4.29
C LEU A 150 -8.07 3.92 5.43
N ALA A 151 -7.35 5.03 5.48
CA ALA A 151 -6.39 5.37 6.53
C ALA A 151 -7.09 6.09 7.69
N THR A 152 -7.46 5.32 8.71
CA THR A 152 -7.95 5.87 9.99
C THR A 152 -6.79 6.21 10.92
N VAL A 153 -7.04 7.03 11.93
CA VAL A 153 -6.02 7.38 12.94
C VAL A 153 -5.49 6.13 13.65
N GLU A 154 -6.34 5.16 14.00
CA GLU A 154 -5.91 3.90 14.63
C GLU A 154 -4.99 3.09 13.72
N LYS A 155 -5.30 2.98 12.42
CA LYS A 155 -4.43 2.28 11.46
C LYS A 155 -3.08 2.98 11.28
N ILE A 156 -3.06 4.31 11.29
CA ILE A 156 -1.81 5.09 11.27
C ILE A 156 -1.03 4.83 12.57
N ALA A 157 -1.70 4.78 13.72
CA ALA A 157 -1.06 4.48 15.00
C ALA A 157 -0.48 3.05 15.05
N ILE A 158 -1.14 2.05 14.46
CA ILE A 158 -0.61 0.68 14.32
C ILE A 158 0.72 0.70 13.55
N ASN A 159 0.76 1.34 12.39
CA ASN A 159 1.97 1.48 11.58
C ASN A 159 3.07 2.28 12.30
N ALA A 160 2.69 3.34 13.00
CA ALA A 160 3.60 4.14 13.81
C ALA A 160 4.17 3.33 14.99
N ALA A 161 3.38 2.47 15.63
CA ALA A 161 3.85 1.57 16.69
C ALA A 161 4.91 0.62 16.15
N MET A 162 4.68 0.03 14.96
CA MET A 162 5.66 -0.85 14.31
C MET A 162 6.99 -0.17 14.02
N ALA A 163 6.97 1.13 13.68
CA ALA A 163 8.17 1.94 13.49
C ALA A 163 8.87 2.36 14.80
N GLY A 164 8.25 2.13 15.96
CA GLY A 164 8.76 2.60 17.26
C GLY A 164 8.53 4.10 17.49
N ALA A 165 7.44 4.65 16.93
CA ALA A 165 7.05 6.04 17.14
C ALA A 165 6.66 6.33 18.59
N LYS A 166 6.57 7.62 18.91
CA LYS A 166 6.10 8.14 20.19
C LYS A 166 4.86 8.99 19.97
N PRO A 167 4.03 9.23 21.02
CA PRO A 167 2.83 10.06 20.89
C PRO A 167 3.12 11.43 20.25
N ALA A 168 4.22 12.07 20.65
CA ALA A 168 4.64 13.37 20.10
C ALA A 168 4.87 13.35 18.57
N HIS A 169 5.16 12.20 17.95
CA HIS A 169 5.36 12.09 16.51
C HIS A 169 4.04 12.05 15.72
N MET A 170 2.92 11.68 16.35
CA MET A 170 1.65 11.41 15.67
C MET A 170 1.11 12.57 14.84
N PRO A 171 1.14 13.84 15.30
CA PRO A 171 0.65 14.95 14.49
C PRO A 171 1.38 15.06 13.14
N VAL A 172 2.69 14.81 13.12
CA VAL A 172 3.50 14.86 11.89
C VAL A 172 3.20 13.67 10.98
N ILE A 173 3.08 12.46 11.54
CA ILE A 173 2.79 11.24 10.75
C ILE A 173 1.40 11.34 10.11
N ILE A 174 0.38 11.75 10.87
CA ILE A 174 -0.99 11.97 10.36
C ILE A 174 -1.00 13.04 9.27
N ALA A 175 -0.29 14.15 9.48
CA ALA A 175 -0.19 15.21 8.48
C ALA A 175 0.51 14.74 7.20
N ALA A 176 1.56 13.93 7.32
CA ALA A 176 2.29 13.35 6.18
C ALA A 176 1.39 12.42 5.35
N VAL A 177 0.66 11.52 6.01
CA VAL A 177 -0.33 10.63 5.38
C VAL A 177 -1.40 11.45 4.65
N LYS A 178 -1.95 12.46 5.31
CA LYS A 178 -2.92 13.37 4.69
C LYS A 178 -2.34 14.10 3.48
N ALA A 179 -1.13 14.63 3.58
CA ALA A 179 -0.47 15.37 2.52
C ALA A 179 -0.25 14.50 1.26
N LEU A 180 0.10 13.22 1.44
CA LEU A 180 0.28 12.29 0.32
C LEU A 180 -1.00 12.14 -0.52
N SER A 181 -2.16 12.03 0.12
CA SER A 181 -3.45 11.96 -0.58
C SER A 181 -3.80 13.24 -1.35
N GLN A 182 -3.22 14.38 -0.96
CA GLN A 182 -3.50 15.70 -1.55
C GLN A 182 -2.57 16.07 -2.70
N LEU A 183 -1.57 15.24 -3.03
CA LEU A 183 -0.67 15.49 -4.16
C LEU A 183 -1.36 15.37 -5.54
N GLY A 184 -2.62 14.97 -5.57
CA GLY A 184 -3.43 14.89 -6.78
C GLY A 184 -3.04 13.74 -7.72
N SER A 185 -3.58 13.79 -8.94
CA SER A 185 -3.48 12.70 -9.93
C SER A 185 -2.06 12.38 -10.39
N HIS A 186 -1.15 13.34 -10.33
CA HIS A 186 0.26 13.18 -10.72
C HIS A 186 1.19 12.85 -9.54
N GLY A 187 0.66 12.84 -8.31
CA GLY A 187 1.42 12.66 -7.09
C GLY A 187 1.39 11.23 -6.56
N GLY A 188 0.73 11.02 -5.42
CA GLY A 188 0.81 9.79 -4.62
C GLY A 188 0.60 8.51 -5.43
N LYS A 189 -0.48 8.40 -6.19
CA LYS A 189 -0.75 7.22 -7.02
C LYS A 189 0.30 7.02 -8.12
N SER A 190 0.60 8.06 -8.88
CA SER A 190 1.51 7.96 -10.03
C SER A 190 2.94 7.63 -9.60
N LEU A 191 3.40 8.17 -8.47
CA LEU A 191 4.73 7.93 -7.95
C LEU A 191 4.87 6.54 -7.32
N LEU A 192 3.86 6.09 -6.56
CA LEU A 192 3.91 4.80 -5.85
C LEU A 192 3.62 3.58 -6.74
N MET A 193 2.96 3.75 -7.89
CA MET A 193 2.77 2.67 -8.88
C MET A 193 3.85 2.64 -9.97
N SER A 194 4.87 3.51 -9.89
CA SER A 194 5.94 3.54 -10.88
C SER A 194 6.94 2.42 -10.62
N THR A 195 7.44 1.77 -11.67
CA THR A 195 8.57 0.84 -11.57
C THR A 195 9.93 1.54 -11.44
N SER A 196 9.93 2.88 -11.34
CA SER A 196 11.12 3.70 -11.11
C SER A 196 11.43 3.81 -9.60
N CYS A 197 12.63 4.25 -9.25
CA CYS A 197 13.11 4.34 -7.86
C CYS A 197 12.63 5.59 -7.10
N HIS A 198 11.36 5.97 -7.23
CA HIS A 198 10.83 7.12 -6.51
C HIS A 198 10.67 6.79 -5.02
N ALA A 199 11.11 7.72 -4.16
CA ALA A 199 10.89 7.66 -2.73
C ALA A 199 10.28 8.99 -2.25
N PRO A 200 9.23 8.97 -1.42
CA PRO A 200 8.66 10.19 -0.87
C PRO A 200 9.65 10.87 0.08
N MET A 201 9.81 12.18 -0.07
CA MET A 201 10.59 13.02 0.84
C MET A 201 9.62 13.85 1.70
N LEU A 202 9.69 13.66 3.01
CA LEU A 202 8.92 14.46 3.96
C LEU A 202 9.71 15.69 4.38
N VAL A 203 9.11 16.87 4.20
CA VAL A 203 9.65 18.14 4.68
C VAL A 203 8.71 18.68 5.76
N VAL A 204 9.22 18.81 6.97
CA VAL A 204 8.47 19.33 8.12
C VAL A 204 8.98 20.74 8.41
N ASN A 205 8.06 21.70 8.41
CA ASN A 205 8.35 23.11 8.70
C ASN A 205 7.50 23.58 9.88
N GLY A 206 8.11 24.35 10.78
CA GLY A 206 7.44 25.01 11.90
C GLY A 206 8.02 24.60 13.27
N PRO A 207 7.47 25.16 14.36
CA PRO A 207 7.95 24.93 15.73
C PRO A 207 8.01 23.44 16.10
N ILE A 208 7.05 22.66 15.63
CA ILE A 208 6.97 21.21 15.88
C ILE A 208 8.23 20.46 15.42
N ALA A 209 8.91 20.93 14.37
CA ALA A 209 10.15 20.28 13.92
C ALA A 209 11.27 20.42 14.96
N GLN A 210 11.36 21.58 15.61
CA GLN A 210 12.33 21.84 16.67
C GLN A 210 11.93 21.14 17.97
N GLU A 211 10.64 21.17 18.33
CA GLU A 211 10.09 20.52 19.52
C GLU A 211 10.33 19.00 19.52
N LEU A 212 10.17 18.36 18.36
CA LEU A 212 10.45 16.94 18.19
C LEU A 212 11.93 16.62 18.03
N GLY A 213 12.79 17.62 17.83
CA GLY A 213 14.21 17.42 17.56
C GLY A 213 14.47 16.74 16.22
N LEU A 214 13.69 17.06 15.17
CA LEU A 214 14.02 16.68 13.81
C LEU A 214 15.36 17.31 13.42
N ASN A 215 16.28 16.51 12.88
CA ASN A 215 17.59 17.01 12.45
C ASN A 215 17.45 17.75 11.11
N PRO A 216 17.72 19.07 11.06
CA PRO A 216 17.63 19.87 9.83
C PRO A 216 18.94 19.87 9.01
N GLY A 217 20.03 19.32 9.55
CA GLY A 217 21.34 19.27 8.90
C GLY A 217 21.49 18.04 8.00
N SER A 218 22.42 17.15 8.33
CA SER A 218 22.59 15.84 7.68
C SER A 218 21.45 14.87 8.07
N GLY A 219 20.21 15.28 7.83
CA GLY A 219 18.98 14.63 8.28
C GLY A 219 18.57 13.38 7.47
N LEU A 220 19.29 13.06 6.40
CA LEU A 220 19.07 11.90 5.55
C LEU A 220 20.13 10.83 5.87
N GLY A 221 19.68 9.70 6.41
CA GLY A 221 20.54 8.55 6.70
C GLY A 221 20.50 8.10 8.17
N PRO A 222 21.14 6.96 8.48
CA PRO A 222 21.15 6.40 9.83
C PRO A 222 21.95 7.29 10.80
N GLY A 223 21.58 7.25 12.07
CA GLY A 223 22.35 7.94 13.12
C GLY A 223 21.51 8.31 14.33
N ARG A 224 22.18 8.55 15.46
CA ARG A 224 21.55 8.99 16.71
C ARG A 224 20.73 10.27 16.48
N ASP A 225 21.33 11.24 15.79
CA ASP A 225 20.74 12.56 15.59
C ASP A 225 19.55 12.51 14.61
N ASN A 226 19.50 11.48 13.75
CA ASN A 226 18.41 11.27 12.80
C ASN A 226 17.33 10.33 13.32
N ARG A 227 17.39 9.88 14.58
CA ARG A 227 16.44 8.90 15.13
C ARG A 227 14.98 9.32 14.89
N VAL A 228 14.65 10.59 15.12
CA VAL A 228 13.29 11.12 14.94
C VAL A 228 12.90 11.14 13.47
N ASN A 229 13.79 11.62 12.59
CA ASN A 229 13.61 11.62 11.14
C ASN A 229 13.33 10.19 10.62
N ILE A 230 14.14 9.23 11.03
CA ILE A 230 14.02 7.81 10.65
C ILE A 230 12.71 7.23 11.17
N THR A 231 12.36 7.48 12.43
CA THR A 231 11.13 6.93 13.03
C THR A 231 9.89 7.45 12.30
N ILE A 232 9.81 8.76 12.03
CA ILE A 232 8.69 9.36 11.31
C ILE A 232 8.65 8.89 9.85
N GLY A 233 9.80 8.87 9.17
CA GLY A 233 9.91 8.38 7.79
C GLY A 233 9.51 6.91 7.65
N ARG A 234 9.93 6.04 8.58
CA ARG A 234 9.53 4.63 8.63
C ARG A 234 8.05 4.48 8.92
N ALA A 235 7.50 5.19 9.91
CA ALA A 235 6.07 5.15 10.21
C ALA A 235 5.23 5.53 9.00
N PHE A 236 5.62 6.59 8.29
CA PHE A 236 4.97 7.01 7.05
C PHE A 236 5.09 5.96 5.94
N SER A 237 6.27 5.38 5.75
CA SER A 237 6.51 4.32 4.75
C SER A 237 5.69 3.05 5.03
N LEU A 238 5.55 2.66 6.30
CA LEU A 238 4.72 1.52 6.70
C LEU A 238 3.23 1.75 6.43
N CYS A 239 2.75 3.01 6.51
CA CYS A 239 1.36 3.33 6.13
C CYS A 239 1.06 3.12 4.63
N LEU A 240 2.06 2.83 3.79
CA LEU A 240 1.91 2.56 2.37
C LEU A 240 1.83 1.06 2.04
N ARG A 241 1.93 0.20 3.05
CA ARG A 241 1.90 -1.26 2.94
C ARG A 241 0.49 -1.81 3.18
#